data_AF-A0A1E4T3C3-F1
#
_entry.id   AF-A0A1E4T3C3-F1
#
_cell.length_a   1.000
_cell.length_b   1.000
_cell.length_c   1.000
_cell.angle_alpha   90.00
_cell.angle_beta   90.00
_cell.angle_gamma   90.00
#
_symmetry.space_group_name_H-M   'P 1'
#
loop_
_entity.id
_entity.type
_entity.pdbx_description
1 polymer ?
#
loop_
_entity_poly.entity_id
_entity_poly.type
_entity_poly.pdbx_seq_one_letter_code
_entity_poly.pdbx_strand_id
1 'polypeptide(L)'
;MSDADTYLFDAHCHLSPSVTQPDIPILIDRIKSKLSNEPSALKYSYPIFNLMSTNANDSMLIRTLAKELRGSINPNYGIHPWYSHLFTMVNYEESGLTPDDIKSQHYGSVLKPPPPVELLSNLPVPVYLPGHIEVLKSYISEATNAGIGEIGLDKSFRVPWCGYLGNSTTEHHKDGMSLCRVNMDHQLEILKVFLKLSLKLKLPISVHCVGAHGKLYDVLSDMYGSHCRIVLHSYSGSADNLRMWLKRFP
;
A
#
# COMPACT_ATOMS: atom_id res chain seq x y z
N MET A 1 41.56 6.65 -11.70
CA MET A 1 40.40 6.53 -10.80
C MET A 1 39.42 5.63 -11.54
N SER A 2 39.17 4.42 -11.04
CA SER A 2 38.16 3.55 -11.65
C SER A 2 36.82 4.26 -11.56
N ASP A 3 36.08 4.37 -12.67
CA ASP A 3 34.69 4.77 -12.64
C ASP A 3 33.99 3.89 -11.60
N ALA A 4 33.49 4.50 -10.53
CA ALA A 4 32.71 3.78 -9.55
C ALA A 4 31.46 3.31 -10.30
N ASP A 5 31.31 1.99 -10.44
CA ASP A 5 30.12 1.42 -11.04
C ASP A 5 28.89 2.03 -10.35
N THR A 6 28.07 2.76 -11.12
CA THR A 6 26.88 3.43 -10.60
C THR A 6 25.69 2.51 -10.81
N TYR A 7 24.95 2.25 -9.72
CA TYR A 7 23.78 1.37 -9.73
C TYR A 7 22.53 2.15 -9.35
N LEU A 8 21.46 1.92 -10.10
CA LEU A 8 20.15 2.49 -9.81
C LEU A 8 19.24 1.39 -9.28
N PHE A 9 18.54 1.73 -8.20
CA PHE A 9 17.50 0.89 -7.63
C PHE A 9 16.21 1.69 -7.67
N ASP A 10 15.13 1.05 -8.07
CA ASP A 10 13.81 1.63 -7.94
C ASP A 10 13.36 1.49 -6.49
N ALA A 11 13.40 2.61 -5.78
CA ALA A 11 13.07 2.68 -4.36
C ALA A 11 11.57 2.50 -4.10
N HIS A 12 10.70 2.67 -5.11
CA HIS A 12 9.25 2.61 -4.92
C HIS A 12 8.49 2.50 -6.26
N CYS A 13 7.99 1.31 -6.57
CA CYS A 13 7.18 1.08 -7.77
C CYS A 13 5.92 0.24 -7.50
N HIS A 14 4.99 0.22 -8.47
CA HIS A 14 3.68 -0.40 -8.33
C HIS A 14 3.29 -1.26 -9.53
N LEU A 15 2.45 -2.25 -9.26
CA LEU A 15 1.68 -2.97 -10.28
C LEU A 15 0.29 -2.33 -10.48
N SER A 16 -0.38 -2.01 -9.38
CA SER A 16 -1.63 -1.28 -9.35
C SER A 16 -1.43 0.15 -9.89
N PRO A 17 -2.44 0.76 -10.54
CA PRO A 17 -3.79 0.26 -10.79
C PRO A 17 -3.97 -0.58 -12.06
N SER A 18 -2.91 -0.77 -12.85
CA SER A 18 -3.05 -1.20 -14.25
C SER A 18 -2.72 -2.66 -14.53
N VAL A 19 -1.86 -3.29 -13.72
CA VAL A 19 -1.42 -4.67 -13.94
C VAL A 19 -2.40 -5.66 -13.32
N THR A 20 -2.75 -6.69 -14.08
CA THR A 20 -3.67 -7.76 -13.68
C THR A 20 -2.97 -9.12 -13.66
N GLN A 21 -3.65 -10.16 -13.14
CA GLN A 21 -3.11 -11.51 -13.08
C GLN A 21 -2.64 -12.06 -14.45
N PRO A 22 -3.38 -11.86 -15.57
CA PRO A 22 -2.92 -12.22 -16.91
C PRO A 22 -1.61 -11.57 -17.37
N ASP A 23 -1.26 -10.39 -16.84
CA ASP A 23 -0.05 -9.66 -17.24
C ASP A 23 1.23 -10.21 -16.57
N ILE A 24 1.08 -10.97 -15.48
CA ILE A 24 2.21 -11.42 -14.65
C ILE A 24 3.23 -12.27 -15.41
N PRO A 25 2.84 -13.29 -16.20
CA PRO A 25 3.81 -14.07 -16.98
C PRO A 25 4.60 -13.20 -17.97
N ILE A 26 3.91 -12.27 -18.64
CA ILE A 26 4.53 -11.35 -19.60
C ILE A 26 5.54 -10.43 -18.89
N LEU A 27 5.19 -9.94 -17.70
CA LEU A 27 6.07 -9.08 -16.92
C LEU A 27 7.31 -9.83 -16.42
N ILE A 28 7.16 -11.08 -15.99
CA ILE A 28 8.28 -11.96 -15.60
C ILE A 28 9.26 -12.12 -16.76
N ASP A 29 8.78 -12.46 -17.95
CA ASP A 29 9.62 -12.67 -19.13
C ASP A 29 10.35 -11.39 -19.53
N ARG A 30 9.65 -10.25 -19.50
CA ARG A 30 10.26 -8.94 -19.79
C ARG A 30 11.35 -8.58 -18.79
N ILE A 31 11.12 -8.77 -17.49
CA ILE A 31 12.12 -8.47 -16.46
C ILE A 31 13.33 -9.42 -16.61
N LYS A 32 13.12 -10.73 -16.77
CA LYS A 32 14.20 -11.71 -16.97
C LYS A 32 15.05 -11.38 -18.21
N SER A 33 14.40 -11.00 -19.31
CA SER A 33 15.08 -10.57 -20.54
C SER A 33 15.93 -9.32 -20.31
N LYS A 34 15.39 -8.31 -19.61
CA LYS A 34 16.12 -7.07 -19.30
C LYS A 34 17.31 -7.31 -18.37
N LEU A 35 17.14 -8.09 -17.31
CA LEU A 35 18.21 -8.41 -16.36
C LEU A 35 19.34 -9.22 -17.01
N SER A 36 19.02 -10.14 -17.93
CA SER A 36 20.03 -10.90 -18.68
C SER A 36 20.89 -10.01 -19.58
N ASN A 37 20.33 -8.91 -20.09
CA ASN A 37 21.04 -7.95 -20.95
C ASN A 37 21.83 -6.90 -20.16
N GLU A 38 21.67 -6.83 -18.84
CA GLU A 38 22.37 -5.90 -17.95
C GLU A 38 23.06 -6.68 -16.80
N PRO A 39 24.12 -7.47 -17.07
CA PRO A 39 24.73 -8.36 -16.06
C PRO A 39 25.29 -7.61 -14.85
N SER A 40 25.65 -6.33 -15.03
CA SER A 40 26.06 -5.42 -13.96
C SER A 40 24.95 -5.23 -12.90
N ALA A 41 23.68 -5.25 -13.30
CA ALA A 41 22.54 -5.13 -12.38
C ALA A 41 22.42 -6.33 -11.42
N LEU A 42 22.95 -7.50 -11.80
CA LEU A 42 22.96 -8.72 -10.98
C LEU A 42 24.26 -8.89 -10.17
N LYS A 43 25.22 -7.98 -10.32
CA LYS A 43 26.52 -8.03 -9.63
C LYS A 43 26.39 -7.90 -8.10
N TYR A 44 25.26 -7.39 -7.61
CA TYR A 44 25.00 -7.17 -6.19
C TYR A 44 23.82 -8.01 -5.71
N SER A 45 23.90 -8.47 -4.46
CA SER A 45 22.84 -9.25 -3.81
C SER A 45 21.65 -8.41 -3.33
N TYR A 46 21.43 -7.22 -3.90
CA TYR A 46 20.36 -6.31 -3.50
C TYR A 46 19.23 -6.28 -4.53
N PRO A 47 17.95 -6.26 -4.07
CA PRO A 47 16.82 -6.14 -4.97
C PRO A 47 16.80 -4.83 -5.75
N ILE A 48 16.50 -4.91 -7.04
CA ILE A 48 16.45 -3.78 -7.99
C ILE A 48 15.15 -3.01 -7.85
N PHE A 49 14.05 -3.69 -7.55
CA PHE A 49 12.72 -3.09 -7.49
C PHE A 49 12.10 -3.25 -6.11
N ASN A 50 11.78 -2.15 -5.45
CA ASN A 50 10.99 -2.12 -4.23
C ASN A 50 9.51 -1.98 -4.61
N LEU A 51 8.85 -3.13 -4.74
CA LEU A 51 7.50 -3.23 -5.27
C LEU A 51 6.49 -3.13 -4.13
N MET A 52 5.62 -2.13 -4.19
CA MET A 52 4.70 -1.75 -3.12
C MET A 52 3.29 -2.25 -3.42
N SER A 53 2.72 -3.04 -2.50
CA SER A 53 1.29 -3.33 -2.57
C SER A 53 0.50 -2.10 -2.16
N THR A 54 -0.67 -1.94 -2.76
CA THR A 54 -1.59 -0.84 -2.46
C THR A 54 -2.90 -1.37 -1.88
N ASN A 55 -3.26 -2.63 -2.17
CA ASN A 55 -4.46 -3.27 -1.65
C ASN A 55 -4.33 -4.81 -1.59
N ALA A 56 -5.42 -5.52 -1.33
CA ALA A 56 -5.41 -6.99 -1.26
C ALA A 56 -5.11 -7.65 -2.63
N ASN A 57 -5.59 -7.08 -3.73
CA ASN A 57 -5.50 -7.68 -5.06
C ASN A 57 -4.05 -7.69 -5.58
N ASP A 58 -3.33 -6.58 -5.44
CA ASP A 58 -1.95 -6.49 -5.94
C ASP A 58 -0.94 -7.20 -5.02
N SER A 59 -1.23 -7.35 -3.72
CA SER A 59 -0.36 -8.08 -2.78
C SER A 59 -0.06 -9.53 -3.23
N MET A 60 -1.05 -10.23 -3.80
CA MET A 60 -0.86 -11.59 -4.32
C MET A 60 0.00 -11.62 -5.59
N LEU A 61 -0.18 -10.63 -6.48
CA LEU A 61 0.62 -10.49 -7.69
C LEU A 61 2.10 -10.23 -7.35
N ILE A 62 2.34 -9.35 -6.38
CA ILE A 62 3.67 -9.00 -5.89
C ILE A 62 4.36 -10.21 -5.26
N ARG A 63 3.64 -11.00 -4.45
CA ARG A 63 4.15 -12.27 -3.91
C ARG A 63 4.61 -13.21 -5.03
N THR A 64 3.83 -13.32 -6.11
CA THR A 64 4.15 -14.18 -7.25
C THR A 64 5.43 -13.71 -7.95
N LEU A 65 5.53 -12.41 -8.25
CA LEU A 65 6.74 -11.83 -8.86
C LEU A 65 7.97 -12.00 -7.96
N ALA A 66 7.84 -11.77 -6.65
CA ALA A 66 8.95 -11.92 -5.72
C ALA A 66 9.48 -13.36 -5.64
N LYS A 67 8.62 -14.37 -5.85
CA LYS A 67 9.02 -15.78 -5.93
C LYS A 67 9.72 -16.12 -7.25
N GLU A 68 9.24 -15.59 -8.37
CA GLU A 68 9.75 -15.91 -9.71
C GLU A 68 11.02 -15.11 -10.09
N LEU A 69 11.21 -13.96 -9.45
CA LEU A 69 12.31 -13.01 -9.68
C LEU A 69 13.10 -12.79 -8.38
N ARG A 70 13.38 -13.88 -7.65
CA ARG A 70 14.11 -13.85 -6.38
C ARG A 70 15.40 -13.06 -6.51
N GLY A 71 15.64 -12.18 -5.54
CA GLY A 71 16.82 -11.31 -5.50
C GLY A 71 16.70 -10.05 -6.36
N SER A 72 15.71 -9.94 -7.26
CA SER A 72 15.45 -8.71 -8.04
C SER A 72 14.30 -7.87 -7.49
N ILE A 73 13.35 -8.51 -6.79
CA ILE A 73 12.17 -7.86 -6.24
C ILE A 73 12.27 -7.86 -4.71
N ASN A 74 12.13 -6.68 -4.10
CA ASN A 74 11.83 -6.52 -2.68
C ASN A 74 10.33 -6.26 -2.52
N PRO A 75 9.53 -7.26 -2.10
CA PRO A 75 8.11 -7.05 -1.88
C PRO A 75 7.87 -6.21 -0.63
N ASN A 76 7.03 -5.20 -0.76
CA ASN A 76 6.54 -4.39 0.34
C ASN A 76 5.03 -4.59 0.43
N TYR A 77 4.54 -4.88 1.63
CA TYR A 77 3.12 -5.19 1.86
C TYR A 77 2.46 -4.14 2.75
N GLY A 78 1.40 -3.53 2.23
CA GLY A 78 0.67 -2.44 2.85
C GLY A 78 -0.66 -2.17 2.16
N ILE A 79 -1.49 -1.35 2.81
CA ILE A 79 -2.72 -0.80 2.23
C ILE A 79 -2.53 0.71 2.06
N HIS A 80 -2.55 1.14 0.81
CA HIS A 80 -2.45 2.54 0.45
C HIS A 80 -3.72 3.28 0.93
N PRO A 81 -3.62 4.53 1.43
CA PRO A 81 -4.78 5.25 1.98
C PRO A 81 -5.97 5.39 1.03
N TRP A 82 -5.73 5.34 -0.28
CA TRP A 82 -6.79 5.34 -1.31
C TRP A 82 -7.74 4.14 -1.20
N TYR A 83 -7.27 3.01 -0.68
CA TYR A 83 -8.06 1.77 -0.55
C TYR A 83 -8.44 1.47 0.89
N SER A 84 -8.09 2.35 1.85
CA SER A 84 -8.33 2.12 3.28
C SER A 84 -9.81 1.93 3.63
N HIS A 85 -10.74 2.52 2.86
CA HIS A 85 -12.18 2.31 3.04
C HIS A 85 -12.62 0.87 2.74
N LEU A 86 -11.88 0.12 1.94
CA LEU A 86 -12.19 -1.28 1.62
C LEU A 86 -11.86 -2.24 2.77
N PHE A 87 -11.30 -1.74 3.87
CA PHE A 87 -10.89 -2.54 5.03
C PHE A 87 -11.62 -2.11 6.28
N THR A 88 -11.91 -3.08 7.15
CA THR A 88 -12.61 -2.88 8.42
C THR A 88 -11.91 -3.60 9.57
N MET A 89 -12.08 -3.08 10.78
CA MET A 89 -11.65 -3.71 12.03
C MET A 89 -12.75 -4.59 12.65
N VAL A 90 -13.96 -4.59 12.08
CA VAL A 90 -15.09 -5.38 12.57
C VAL A 90 -15.13 -6.72 11.82
N ASN A 91 -15.19 -7.82 12.54
CA ASN A 91 -15.44 -9.12 11.94
C ASN A 91 -16.95 -9.29 11.70
N TYR A 92 -17.38 -9.17 10.44
CA TYR A 92 -18.78 -9.31 10.08
C TYR A 92 -19.22 -10.75 9.77
N GLU A 93 -18.30 -11.72 9.69
CA GLU A 93 -18.63 -13.12 9.36
C GLU A 93 -19.61 -13.75 10.37
N GLU A 94 -19.51 -13.33 11.64
CA GLU A 94 -20.34 -13.83 12.75
C GLU A 94 -21.53 -12.91 13.06
N SER A 95 -21.72 -11.82 12.30
CA SER A 95 -22.71 -10.79 12.62
C SER A 95 -24.15 -11.16 12.22
N GLY A 96 -24.33 -12.12 11.31
CA GLY A 96 -25.63 -12.46 10.72
C GLY A 96 -26.24 -11.37 9.82
N LEU A 97 -25.49 -10.29 9.54
CA LEU A 97 -25.93 -9.20 8.68
C LEU A 97 -25.88 -9.57 7.21
N THR A 98 -26.75 -8.97 6.40
CA THR A 98 -26.67 -9.11 4.94
C THR A 98 -25.48 -8.33 4.38
N PRO A 99 -24.98 -8.67 3.17
CA PRO A 99 -23.92 -7.89 2.52
C PRO A 99 -24.24 -6.39 2.41
N ASP A 100 -25.49 -6.03 2.15
CA ASP A 100 -25.89 -4.62 2.00
C ASP A 100 -25.94 -3.89 3.33
N ASP A 101 -26.36 -4.56 4.42
CA ASP A 101 -26.29 -4.00 5.77
C ASP A 101 -24.84 -3.74 6.18
N ILE A 102 -23.94 -4.69 5.91
CA ILE A 102 -22.50 -4.56 6.20
C ILE A 102 -21.91 -3.36 5.45
N LYS A 103 -22.18 -3.26 4.14
CA LYS A 103 -21.73 -2.13 3.32
C LYS A 103 -22.27 -0.81 3.88
N SER A 104 -23.57 -0.72 4.13
CA SER A 104 -24.22 0.49 4.63
C SER A 104 -23.62 0.95 5.94
N GLN A 105 -23.45 0.02 6.90
CA GLN A 105 -22.86 0.30 8.20
C GLN A 105 -21.41 0.75 8.10
N HIS A 106 -20.57 -0.03 7.41
CA HIS A 106 -19.14 0.27 7.31
C HIS A 106 -18.88 1.56 6.54
N TYR A 107 -19.32 1.66 5.29
CA TYR A 107 -19.04 2.82 4.44
C TYR A 107 -19.76 4.08 4.92
N GLY A 108 -20.94 3.96 5.53
CA GLY A 108 -21.62 5.06 6.19
C GLY A 108 -20.84 5.65 7.37
N SER A 109 -20.02 4.84 8.04
CA SER A 109 -19.18 5.29 9.15
C SER A 109 -17.82 5.84 8.71
N VAL A 110 -17.20 5.27 7.67
CA VAL A 110 -15.84 5.61 7.27
C VAL A 110 -15.75 6.68 6.18
N LEU A 111 -16.80 6.89 5.38
CA LEU A 111 -16.80 7.88 4.29
C LEU A 111 -17.51 9.19 4.69
N LYS A 112 -16.96 10.32 4.23
CA LYS A 112 -17.56 11.65 4.39
C LYS A 112 -17.59 12.40 3.03
N PRO A 113 -18.74 12.94 2.61
CA PRO A 113 -20.09 12.67 3.15
C PRO A 113 -20.46 11.18 3.09
N PRO A 114 -21.53 10.74 3.78
CA PRO A 114 -22.02 9.38 3.65
C PRO A 114 -22.26 9.00 2.18
N PRO A 115 -21.95 7.76 1.77
CA PRO A 115 -22.03 7.37 0.38
C PRO A 115 -23.49 7.31 -0.10
N PRO A 116 -23.80 7.82 -1.30
CA PRO A 116 -25.11 7.60 -1.91
C PRO A 116 -25.28 6.12 -2.25
N VAL A 117 -26.55 5.67 -2.38
CA VAL A 117 -26.91 4.29 -2.73
C VAL A 117 -26.18 3.79 -3.96
N GLU A 118 -26.02 4.65 -4.97
CA GLU A 118 -25.34 4.37 -6.23
C GLU A 118 -23.85 4.04 -6.07
N LEU A 119 -23.16 4.69 -5.11
CA LEU A 119 -21.77 4.37 -4.80
C LEU A 119 -21.72 3.09 -3.96
N LEU A 120 -22.64 2.96 -3.01
CA LEU A 120 -22.72 1.82 -2.11
C LEU A 120 -22.92 0.49 -2.87
N SER A 121 -23.71 0.50 -3.95
CA SER A 121 -23.91 -0.68 -4.79
C SER A 121 -22.65 -1.14 -5.52
N ASN A 122 -21.72 -0.22 -5.82
CA ASN A 122 -20.43 -0.54 -6.46
C ASN A 122 -19.33 -0.93 -5.46
N LEU A 123 -19.53 -0.67 -4.17
CA LEU A 123 -18.56 -1.00 -3.14
C LEU A 123 -18.68 -2.47 -2.71
N PRO A 124 -17.56 -3.20 -2.56
CA PRO A 124 -17.59 -4.59 -2.10
C PRO A 124 -17.87 -4.65 -0.60
N VAL A 125 -18.16 -5.85 -0.09
CA VAL A 125 -18.09 -6.09 1.37
C VAL A 125 -16.65 -5.79 1.84
N PRO A 126 -16.45 -4.98 2.89
CA PRO A 126 -15.11 -4.62 3.35
C PRO A 126 -14.35 -5.84 3.88
N VAL A 127 -13.04 -5.87 3.61
CA VAL A 127 -12.15 -6.94 4.04
C VAL A 127 -11.80 -6.76 5.52
N TYR A 128 -11.92 -7.83 6.30
CA TYR A 128 -11.50 -7.83 7.70
C TYR A 128 -9.96 -7.73 7.81
N LEU A 129 -9.47 -6.58 8.25
CA LEU A 129 -8.04 -6.26 8.21
C LEU A 129 -7.19 -7.21 9.09
N PRO A 130 -7.56 -7.56 10.33
CA PRO A 130 -6.79 -8.51 11.12
C PRO A 130 -6.59 -9.87 10.43
N GLY A 131 -7.62 -10.39 9.75
CA GLY A 131 -7.48 -11.61 8.94
C GLY A 131 -6.52 -11.42 7.76
N HIS A 132 -6.63 -10.29 7.06
CA HIS A 132 -5.71 -9.96 5.96
C HIS A 132 -4.25 -9.81 6.42
N ILE A 133 -4.01 -9.29 7.62
CA ILE A 133 -2.66 -9.19 8.21
C ILE A 133 -2.02 -10.56 8.38
N GLU A 134 -2.77 -11.60 8.76
CA GLU A 134 -2.22 -12.96 8.84
C GLU A 134 -1.84 -13.50 7.45
N VAL A 135 -2.61 -13.17 6.42
CA VAL A 135 -2.25 -13.49 5.03
C VAL A 135 -0.95 -12.79 4.64
N LEU A 136 -0.81 -11.49 4.90
CA LEU A 136 0.41 -10.75 4.57
C LEU A 136 1.64 -11.25 5.34
N LYS A 137 1.50 -11.66 6.60
CA LYS A 137 2.59 -12.31 7.36
C LYS A 137 3.08 -13.58 6.68
N SER A 138 2.17 -14.39 6.14
CA SER A 138 2.57 -15.59 5.38
C SER A 138 3.41 -15.21 4.15
N TYR A 139 3.04 -14.14 3.43
CA TYR A 139 3.78 -13.70 2.24
C TYR A 139 5.16 -13.15 2.61
N ILE A 140 5.23 -12.35 3.68
CA ILE A 140 6.49 -11.83 4.23
C ILE A 140 7.43 -12.98 4.60
N SER A 141 6.92 -14.05 5.22
CA SER A 141 7.75 -15.19 5.66
C SER A 141 8.34 -16.01 4.51
N GLU A 142 7.77 -15.91 3.31
CA GLU A 142 8.25 -16.62 2.12
C GLU A 142 9.33 -15.83 1.35
N ALA A 143 9.46 -14.53 1.63
CA ALA A 143 10.37 -13.64 0.92
C ALA A 143 11.75 -13.58 1.61
N THR A 144 12.82 -13.47 0.81
CA THR A 144 14.19 -13.31 1.34
C THR A 144 14.37 -11.95 2.05
N ASN A 145 13.69 -10.92 1.54
CA ASN A 145 13.60 -9.60 2.15
C ASN A 145 12.18 -9.09 1.96
N ALA A 146 11.73 -8.20 2.85
CA ALA A 146 10.43 -7.56 2.72
C ALA A 146 10.42 -6.20 3.41
N GLY A 147 9.43 -5.38 3.07
CA GLY A 147 9.09 -4.18 3.84
C GLY A 147 7.59 -4.06 4.04
N ILE A 148 7.18 -3.00 4.74
CA ILE A 148 5.78 -2.64 4.91
C ILE A 148 5.49 -1.39 4.09
N GLY A 149 4.65 -1.50 3.07
CA GLY A 149 4.38 -0.40 2.16
C GLY A 149 3.56 -0.85 0.95
N GLU A 150 2.85 0.04 0.28
CA GLU A 150 2.71 1.45 0.64
C GLU A 150 1.59 1.63 1.67
N ILE A 151 1.88 2.36 2.75
CA ILE A 151 0.95 2.71 3.83
C ILE A 151 0.96 4.22 4.00
N GLY A 152 -0.05 4.84 4.59
CA GLY A 152 0.05 6.27 4.87
C GLY A 152 -1.27 7.00 5.00
N LEU A 153 -1.22 8.30 4.76
CA LEU A 153 -2.36 9.21 4.88
C LEU A 153 -2.52 10.05 3.60
N ASP A 154 -3.75 10.17 3.11
CA ASP A 154 -4.11 11.02 1.99
C ASP A 154 -5.39 11.80 2.29
N LYS A 155 -5.25 13.11 2.49
CA LYS A 155 -6.37 14.01 2.76
C LYS A 155 -7.18 14.35 1.50
N SER A 156 -6.57 14.23 0.33
CA SER A 156 -7.08 14.77 -0.94
C SER A 156 -7.94 13.77 -1.70
N PHE A 157 -7.62 12.48 -1.58
CA PHE A 157 -8.23 11.41 -2.37
C PHE A 157 -9.74 11.32 -2.17
N ARG A 158 -10.45 11.15 -3.29
CA ARG A 158 -11.89 10.91 -3.34
C ARG A 158 -12.12 9.49 -3.84
N VAL A 159 -13.08 8.77 -3.29
CA VAL A 159 -13.43 7.43 -3.75
C VAL A 159 -14.04 7.54 -5.15
N PRO A 160 -13.56 6.78 -6.16
CA PRO A 160 -14.15 6.82 -7.49
C PRO A 160 -15.55 6.18 -7.50
N TRP A 161 -16.37 6.53 -8.49
CA TRP A 161 -17.74 6.01 -8.59
C TRP A 161 -17.81 4.49 -8.77
N CYS A 162 -16.76 3.89 -9.34
CA CYS A 162 -16.56 2.45 -9.40
C CYS A 162 -16.20 1.80 -8.05
N GLY A 163 -16.13 2.57 -6.97
CA GLY A 163 -15.84 2.09 -5.61
C GLY A 163 -14.34 2.03 -5.27
N TYR A 164 -13.46 1.76 -6.24
CA TYR A 164 -12.01 1.78 -6.03
C TYR A 164 -11.25 2.09 -7.33
N LEU A 165 -10.04 2.64 -7.21
CA LEU A 165 -9.21 2.97 -8.36
C LEU A 165 -8.47 1.72 -8.85
N GLY A 166 -8.66 1.31 -10.10
CA GLY A 166 -8.09 0.07 -10.61
C GLY A 166 -8.86 -0.41 -11.82
N ASN A 167 -8.38 -1.48 -12.46
CA ASN A 167 -9.14 -2.19 -13.49
C ASN A 167 -10.40 -2.79 -12.85
N SER A 168 -11.47 -2.00 -12.88
CA SER A 168 -12.80 -2.47 -12.50
C SER A 168 -13.34 -3.29 -13.66
N THR A 169 -13.61 -4.57 -13.42
CA THR A 169 -14.29 -5.44 -14.38
C THR A 169 -15.80 -5.19 -14.41
N THR A 170 -16.31 -4.35 -13.52
CA THR A 170 -17.73 -4.05 -13.44
C THR A 170 -18.06 -2.86 -14.34
N GLU A 171 -19.08 -3.02 -15.19
CA GLU A 171 -19.69 -1.90 -15.89
C GLU A 171 -20.26 -0.94 -14.85
N HIS A 172 -19.78 0.30 -14.86
CA HIS A 172 -20.29 1.33 -13.95
C HIS A 172 -20.99 2.42 -14.75
N HIS A 173 -22.11 2.88 -14.20
CA HIS A 173 -22.94 3.90 -14.84
C HIS A 173 -22.38 5.33 -14.76
N LYS A 174 -21.28 5.55 -14.00
CA LYS A 174 -20.66 6.86 -13.81
C LYS A 174 -19.13 6.74 -13.75
N ASP A 175 -18.47 7.49 -14.62
CA ASP A 175 -17.02 7.65 -14.61
C ASP A 175 -16.57 8.72 -13.59
N GLY A 176 -15.32 8.62 -13.17
CA GLY A 176 -14.65 9.65 -12.37
C GLY A 176 -14.83 9.53 -10.86
N MET A 177 -14.65 10.65 -10.16
CA MET A 177 -14.52 10.71 -8.71
C MET A 177 -15.82 11.11 -8.03
N SER A 178 -16.23 10.38 -6.98
CA SER A 178 -17.34 10.81 -6.12
C SER A 178 -16.92 11.98 -5.22
N LEU A 179 -17.84 12.48 -4.39
CA LEU A 179 -17.51 13.47 -3.34
C LEU A 179 -16.97 12.82 -2.06
N CYS A 180 -17.12 11.50 -1.92
CA CYS A 180 -16.80 10.75 -0.72
C CYS A 180 -15.29 10.66 -0.52
N ARG A 181 -14.84 10.91 0.71
CA ARG A 181 -13.46 10.70 1.15
C ARG A 181 -13.47 9.80 2.37
N VAL A 182 -12.42 9.00 2.51
CA VAL A 182 -12.21 8.26 3.75
C VAL A 182 -11.90 9.27 4.85
N ASN A 183 -12.58 9.16 5.99
CA ASN A 183 -12.29 10.00 7.12
C ASN A 183 -10.86 9.72 7.63
N MET A 184 -10.23 10.75 8.20
CA MET A 184 -8.81 10.68 8.58
C MET A 184 -8.57 9.71 9.74
N ASP A 185 -9.56 9.52 10.61
CA ASP A 185 -9.43 8.63 11.78
C ASP A 185 -9.37 7.16 11.35
N HIS A 186 -10.16 6.77 10.34
CA HIS A 186 -10.11 5.45 9.72
C HIS A 186 -8.77 5.21 9.03
N GLN A 187 -8.27 6.18 8.24
CA GLN A 187 -6.93 6.06 7.64
C GLN A 187 -5.83 5.87 8.70
N LEU A 188 -5.91 6.62 9.81
CA LEU A 188 -4.99 6.48 10.94
C LEU A 188 -5.11 5.11 11.62
N GLU A 189 -6.31 4.56 11.77
CA GLU A 189 -6.53 3.24 12.35
C GLU A 189 -5.87 2.15 11.50
N ILE A 190 -6.11 2.15 10.19
CA ILE A 190 -5.48 1.22 9.24
C ILE A 190 -3.96 1.38 9.27
N LEU A 191 -3.44 2.62 9.21
CA LEU A 191 -2.01 2.91 9.27
C LEU A 191 -1.38 2.32 10.54
N LYS A 192 -1.98 2.54 11.72
CA LYS A 192 -1.46 2.06 13.01
C LYS A 192 -1.33 0.54 13.05
N VAL A 193 -2.21 -0.22 12.37
CA VAL A 193 -2.08 -1.68 12.28
C VAL A 193 -0.79 -2.07 11.56
N PHE A 194 -0.48 -1.43 10.42
CA PHE A 194 0.75 -1.69 9.67
C PHE A 194 2.00 -1.21 10.38
N LEU A 195 1.94 -0.08 11.08
CA LEU A 195 3.06 0.40 11.91
C LEU A 195 3.39 -0.60 13.04
N LYS A 196 2.36 -1.15 13.71
CA LYS A 196 2.56 -2.22 14.72
C LYS A 196 3.18 -3.47 14.09
N LEU A 197 2.75 -3.85 12.89
CA LEU A 197 3.31 -4.99 12.16
C LEU A 197 4.79 -4.78 11.83
N SER A 198 5.16 -3.61 11.29
CA SER A 198 6.55 -3.24 11.01
C SER A 198 7.42 -3.30 12.26
N LEU A 199 6.97 -2.70 13.37
CA LEU A 199 7.70 -2.73 14.64
C LEU A 199 7.91 -4.16 15.15
N LYS A 200 6.87 -4.98 15.10
CA LYS A 200 6.93 -6.38 15.54
C LYS A 200 7.94 -7.20 14.72
N LEU A 201 7.97 -6.97 13.40
CA LEU A 201 8.83 -7.71 12.47
C LEU A 201 10.17 -7.02 12.18
N LYS A 202 10.40 -5.82 12.74
CA LYS A 202 11.58 -4.97 12.50
C LYS A 202 11.82 -4.65 11.01
N LEU A 203 10.74 -4.53 10.25
CA LEU A 203 10.78 -4.28 8.81
C LEU A 203 10.79 -2.77 8.51
N PRO A 204 11.48 -2.32 7.45
CA PRO A 204 11.40 -0.94 6.99
C PRO A 204 9.98 -0.60 6.53
N ILE A 205 9.64 0.69 6.55
CA ILE A 205 8.35 1.18 6.05
C ILE A 205 8.54 2.13 4.87
N SER A 206 7.64 2.05 3.89
CA SER A 206 7.46 3.07 2.86
C SER A 206 6.11 3.75 3.01
N VAL A 207 6.14 5.09 3.15
CA VAL A 207 5.01 5.86 3.65
C VAL A 207 4.56 6.95 2.68
N HIS A 208 3.28 6.89 2.30
CA HIS A 208 2.56 7.92 1.56
C HIS A 208 2.11 9.06 2.47
N CYS A 209 2.20 10.29 2.00
CA CYS A 209 1.64 11.43 2.71
C CYS A 209 1.22 12.57 1.79
N VAL A 210 -0.08 12.82 1.69
CA VAL A 210 -0.63 13.98 0.97
C VAL A 210 -1.54 14.80 1.89
N GLY A 211 -1.14 16.04 2.15
CA GLY A 211 -1.95 16.99 2.94
C GLY A 211 -2.14 16.63 4.42
N ALA A 212 -1.32 15.72 4.96
CA ALA A 212 -1.45 15.18 6.31
C ALA A 212 -0.11 15.05 7.08
N HIS A 213 0.93 15.82 6.70
CA HIS A 213 2.29 15.68 7.24
C HIS A 213 2.38 15.79 8.76
N GLY A 214 1.64 16.72 9.38
CA GLY A 214 1.62 16.87 10.84
C GLY A 214 1.09 15.62 11.54
N LYS A 215 -0.08 15.12 11.11
CA LYS A 215 -0.67 13.88 11.65
C LYS A 215 0.23 12.67 11.45
N LEU A 216 0.88 12.57 10.29
CA LEU A 216 1.82 11.49 10.02
C LEU A 216 3.05 11.57 10.94
N TYR A 217 3.60 12.77 11.12
CA TYR A 217 4.72 13.01 12.02
C TYR A 217 4.37 12.65 13.46
N ASP A 218 3.19 13.07 13.93
CA ASP A 218 2.74 12.80 15.30
C ASP A 218 2.62 11.29 15.56
N VAL A 219 1.94 10.54 14.67
CA VAL A 219 1.75 9.10 14.86
C VAL A 219 3.06 8.32 14.76
N LEU A 220 3.95 8.68 13.83
CA LEU A 220 5.26 8.03 13.73
C LEU A 220 6.15 8.38 14.92
N SER A 221 6.12 9.63 15.40
CA SER A 221 6.91 10.06 16.57
C SER A 221 6.46 9.40 17.86
N ASP A 222 5.16 9.17 18.02
CA ASP A 222 4.57 8.45 19.16
C ASP A 222 4.93 6.96 19.14
N MET A 223 4.84 6.31 17.96
CA MET A 223 5.01 4.86 17.86
C MET A 223 6.47 4.41 17.68
N TYR A 224 7.31 5.22 17.03
CA TYR A 224 8.70 4.87 16.73
C TYR A 224 9.68 5.67 17.59
N GLY A 225 10.72 4.97 18.07
CA GLY A 225 11.92 5.59 18.61
C GLY A 225 12.87 6.07 17.51
N SER A 226 14.12 6.38 17.89
CA SER A 226 15.14 6.91 16.98
C SER A 226 15.73 5.89 15.98
N HIS A 227 15.31 4.61 16.03
CA HIS A 227 15.89 3.53 15.22
C HIS A 227 14.82 2.91 14.31
N CYS A 228 14.32 3.68 13.34
CA CYS A 228 13.42 3.18 12.31
C CYS A 228 13.93 3.49 10.91
N ARG A 229 13.74 2.54 9.99
CA ARG A 229 13.99 2.72 8.56
C ARG A 229 12.68 3.18 7.91
N ILE A 230 12.55 4.50 7.75
CA ILE A 230 11.36 5.15 7.20
C ILE A 230 11.72 5.73 5.84
N VAL A 231 10.99 5.34 4.80
CA VAL A 231 11.02 6.01 3.50
C VAL A 231 9.77 6.88 3.39
N LEU A 232 9.97 8.19 3.31
CA LEU A 232 8.91 9.13 2.94
C LEU A 232 8.86 9.20 1.41
N HIS A 233 8.00 8.39 0.80
CA HIS A 233 7.87 8.32 -0.64
C HIS A 233 7.28 9.63 -1.20
N SER A 234 7.75 10.05 -2.38
CA SER A 234 7.27 11.23 -3.12
C SER A 234 7.11 12.46 -2.22
N TYR A 235 8.13 12.73 -1.39
CA TYR A 235 8.06 13.77 -0.38
C TYR A 235 7.78 15.15 -1.00
N SER A 236 6.65 15.73 -0.62
CA SER A 236 6.17 17.05 -1.07
C SER A 236 5.97 18.04 0.07
N GLY A 237 6.51 17.72 1.26
CA GLY A 237 6.48 18.62 2.41
C GLY A 237 7.45 19.80 2.28
N SER A 238 7.33 20.79 3.17
CA SER A 238 8.26 21.92 3.22
C SER A 238 9.65 21.51 3.73
N ALA A 239 10.66 22.33 3.46
CA ALA A 239 12.01 22.14 4.02
C ALA A 239 12.00 22.10 5.56
N ASP A 240 11.10 22.84 6.21
CA ASP A 240 10.96 22.84 7.66
C ASP A 240 10.40 21.51 8.18
N ASN A 241 9.40 20.94 7.51
CA ASN A 241 8.92 19.60 7.83
C ASN A 241 10.09 18.59 7.70
N LEU A 242 10.89 18.67 6.64
CA LEU A 242 12.02 17.75 6.43
C LEU A 242 13.06 17.87 7.56
N ARG A 243 13.40 19.08 7.99
CA ARG A 243 14.29 19.30 9.14
C ARG A 243 13.74 18.69 10.42
N MET A 244 12.43 18.80 10.67
CA MET A 244 11.78 18.14 11.80
C MET A 244 11.89 16.62 11.74
N TRP A 245 11.70 16.03 10.55
CA TRP A 245 11.87 14.60 10.31
C TRP A 245 13.30 14.15 10.63
N LEU A 246 14.31 14.79 10.03
CA LEU A 246 15.72 14.42 10.21
C LEU A 246 16.21 14.60 11.66
N LYS A 247 15.64 15.55 12.41
CA LYS A 247 15.95 15.72 13.83
C LYS A 247 15.41 14.57 14.69
N ARG A 248 14.25 14.02 14.33
CA ARG A 248 13.57 12.96 15.10
C ARG A 248 14.04 11.55 14.68
N PHE A 249 14.25 11.37 13.38
CA PHE A 249 14.62 10.13 12.73
C PHE A 249 15.89 10.40 11.89
N PRO A 250 17.07 10.43 12.53
CA PRO A 250 18.34 10.67 11.84
C PRO A 250 18.77 9.50 10.96
#